data_AF-A0A521QQ29-F1
#
_entry.id   AF-A0A521QQ29-F1
#
_cell.length_a   1.000
_cell.length_b   1.000
_cell.length_c   1.000
_cell.angle_alpha   90.00
_cell.angle_beta   90.00
_cell.angle_gamma   90.00
#
_symmetry.space_group_name_H-M   'P 1'
#
loop_
_entity.id
_entity.type
_entity.pdbx_description
1 polymer ?
#
loop_
_entity_poly.entity_id
_entity_poly.type
_entity_poly.pdbx_seq_one_letter_code
_entity_poly.pdbx_strand_id
1 'polypeptide(L)'
;MVEALQAWLSDWKHLAFLAGAIVLLYLARDAAHRLLRAAFLLAARTLRLVERWIGFGAVAANVRYERLSAGMKEAELQPRLPDEMRDVQRLFDRKGPDDPQVQNGLERLGAHVAEHREVIQSYGVQLQTIQASPVPPRDVKLGHSTGIGLAFAIVLILAVGIAGWLNFALLERPIAEVVGDSYRIMGVPIYRLAALAIIVLEVAVGIVLLEALGVTTMFPQFERLEQKKGLRLAIIIVMTTALVVLALIEAALALTRDEISRLERELLGTLAGAAPSEAGEAAGAMARYAQAAFGLIIPFALAFLGFAIEALIRNGRVVLQLLLGFILESLSFAVRLLRFLVEGLLAVALAAYDLVIFLPLVIERLVRALLSSRTVRSS
;
A
#
# COMPACT_ATOMS: atom_id res chain seq x y z
N MET A 1 15.91 24.68 -53.41
CA MET A 1 14.67 23.91 -53.15
C MET A 1 13.54 24.31 -54.10
N VAL A 2 13.28 25.60 -54.30
CA VAL A 2 12.26 26.10 -55.24
C VAL A 2 12.58 25.75 -56.71
N GLU A 3 13.83 25.91 -57.17
CA GLU A 3 14.21 25.56 -58.55
C GLU A 3 14.15 24.05 -58.84
N ALA A 4 14.50 23.20 -57.88
CA ALA A 4 14.39 21.75 -58.00
C ALA A 4 12.92 21.30 -58.06
N LEU A 5 12.05 21.95 -57.29
CA LEU A 5 10.61 21.72 -57.34
C LEU A 5 10.02 22.15 -58.70
N GLN A 6 10.49 23.28 -59.22
CA GLN A 6 10.06 23.84 -60.50
C GLN A 6 10.51 22.98 -61.70
N ALA A 7 11.72 22.44 -61.66
CA ALA A 7 12.21 21.48 -62.65
C ALA A 7 11.44 20.15 -62.60
N TRP A 8 11.10 19.68 -61.40
CA TRP A 8 10.33 18.44 -61.22
C TRP A 8 8.87 18.58 -61.67
N LEU A 9 8.23 19.73 -61.40
CA LEU A 9 6.88 20.07 -61.87
C LEU A 9 6.80 20.36 -63.38
N SER A 10 7.93 20.63 -64.04
CA SER A 10 8.00 20.91 -65.47
C SER A 10 7.91 19.64 -66.34
N ASP A 11 8.23 18.47 -65.77
CA ASP A 11 8.15 17.21 -66.51
C ASP A 11 6.69 16.72 -66.59
N TRP A 12 6.16 16.67 -67.81
CA TRP A 12 4.83 16.16 -68.13
C TRP A 12 4.54 14.79 -67.51
N LYS A 13 5.55 13.92 -67.39
CA LYS A 13 5.39 12.57 -66.80
C LYS A 13 5.08 12.63 -65.30
N HIS A 14 5.71 13.56 -64.57
CA HIS A 14 5.46 13.75 -63.14
C HIS A 14 4.11 14.41 -62.89
N LEU A 15 3.71 15.38 -63.73
CA LEU A 15 2.37 15.96 -63.69
C LEU A 15 1.28 14.93 -64.01
N ALA A 16 1.49 14.08 -65.02
CA ALA A 16 0.55 13.01 -65.37
C ALA A 16 0.44 11.96 -64.25
N PHE A 17 1.56 11.60 -63.60
CA PHE A 17 1.55 10.71 -62.43
C PHE A 17 0.81 11.35 -61.24
N LEU A 18 1.03 12.63 -60.97
CA LEU A 18 0.37 13.34 -59.88
C LEU A 18 -1.14 13.47 -60.15
N ALA A 19 -1.53 13.81 -61.37
CA ALA A 19 -2.93 13.87 -61.80
C ALA A 19 -3.59 12.48 -61.73
N GLY A 20 -2.90 11.43 -62.18
CA GLY A 20 -3.36 10.04 -62.05
C GLY A 20 -3.54 9.62 -60.59
N ALA A 21 -2.60 9.98 -59.71
CA ALA A 21 -2.68 9.72 -58.27
C ALA A 21 -3.85 10.47 -57.61
N ILE A 22 -4.10 11.71 -58.01
CA ILE A 22 -5.24 12.53 -57.52
C ILE A 22 -6.57 11.94 -58.00
N VAL A 23 -6.68 11.53 -59.27
CA VAL A 23 -7.89 10.89 -59.81
C VAL A 23 -8.14 9.56 -59.11
N LEU A 24 -7.09 8.77 -58.87
CA LEU A 24 -7.18 7.50 -58.15
C LEU A 24 -7.60 7.71 -56.69
N LEU A 25 -7.06 8.72 -56.01
CA LEU A 25 -7.50 9.15 -54.68
C LEU A 25 -8.96 9.64 -54.66
N TYR A 26 -9.40 10.34 -55.71
CA TYR A 26 -10.78 10.82 -55.84
C TYR A 26 -11.77 9.68 -56.07
N LEU A 27 -11.44 8.71 -56.93
CA LEU A 27 -12.25 7.50 -57.13
C LEU A 27 -12.27 6.62 -55.87
N ALA A 28 -11.17 6.57 -55.13
CA ALA A 28 -11.08 5.87 -53.86
C ALA A 28 -11.71 6.65 -52.69
N ARG A 29 -12.24 7.87 -52.90
CA ARG A 29 -12.74 8.76 -51.82
C ARG A 29 -13.73 8.06 -50.90
N ASP A 30 -14.76 7.44 -51.47
CA ASP A 30 -15.80 6.76 -50.68
C ASP A 30 -15.27 5.51 -49.99
N ALA A 31 -14.31 4.80 -50.59
CA ALA A 31 -13.66 3.66 -49.96
C ALA A 31 -12.76 4.10 -48.80
N ALA A 32 -11.96 5.16 -48.98
CA ALA A 32 -11.08 5.73 -47.96
C ALA A 32 -11.85 6.31 -46.78
N HIS A 33 -12.92 7.08 -47.03
CA HIS A 33 -13.82 7.58 -45.98
C HIS A 33 -14.46 6.45 -45.18
N ARG A 34 -14.92 5.38 -45.86
CA ARG A 34 -15.51 4.21 -45.19
C ARG A 34 -14.47 3.46 -44.35
N LEU A 35 -13.25 3.26 -44.87
CA LEU A 35 -12.17 2.60 -44.15
C LEU A 35 -11.72 3.40 -42.92
N LEU A 36 -11.51 4.71 -43.06
CA LEU A 36 -11.17 5.59 -41.94
C LEU A 36 -12.26 5.58 -40.88
N ARG A 37 -13.52 5.77 -41.26
CA ARG A 37 -14.64 5.70 -40.31
C ARG A 37 -14.72 4.32 -39.63
N ALA A 38 -14.60 3.24 -40.38
CA ALA A 38 -14.67 1.89 -39.83
C ALA A 38 -13.52 1.62 -38.84
N ALA A 39 -12.28 1.99 -39.17
CA ALA A 39 -11.12 1.80 -38.32
C ALA A 39 -11.22 2.59 -37.01
N PHE A 40 -11.55 3.88 -37.09
CA PHE A 40 -11.68 4.74 -35.91
C PHE A 40 -12.90 4.36 -35.05
N LEU A 41 -14.04 4.00 -35.65
CA LEU A 41 -15.20 3.52 -34.90
C LEU A 41 -14.92 2.17 -34.22
N LEU A 42 -14.18 1.28 -34.86
CA LEU A 42 -13.75 0.03 -34.25
C LEU A 42 -12.84 0.30 -33.04
N ALA A 43 -11.86 1.19 -33.17
CA ALA A 43 -11.00 1.62 -32.08
C ALA A 43 -11.79 2.29 -30.93
N ALA A 44 -12.74 3.18 -31.24
CA ALA A 44 -13.58 3.81 -30.22
C ALA A 44 -14.49 2.79 -29.52
N ARG A 45 -14.97 1.78 -30.24
CA ARG A 45 -15.84 0.72 -29.69
C ARG A 45 -15.07 -0.24 -28.79
N THR A 46 -13.85 -0.62 -29.14
CA THR A 46 -12.99 -1.44 -28.26
C THR A 46 -12.64 -0.65 -27.00
N LEU A 47 -12.29 0.63 -27.11
CA LEU A 47 -12.07 1.51 -25.95
C LEU A 47 -13.32 1.61 -25.05
N ARG A 48 -14.53 1.67 -25.62
CA ARG A 48 -15.78 1.68 -24.84
C ARG A 48 -16.01 0.36 -24.07
N LEU A 49 -15.67 -0.79 -24.67
CA LEU A 49 -15.76 -2.08 -23.97
C LEU A 49 -14.77 -2.13 -22.81
N VAL A 50 -13.53 -1.68 -23.04
CA VAL A 50 -12.48 -1.59 -22.01
C VAL A 50 -12.90 -0.64 -20.89
N GLU A 51 -13.42 0.55 -21.20
CA GLU A 51 -13.92 1.51 -20.21
C GLU A 51 -15.00 0.88 -19.32
N ARG A 52 -15.98 0.19 -19.91
CA ARG A 52 -17.06 -0.47 -19.15
C ARG A 52 -16.50 -1.55 -18.23
N TRP A 53 -15.59 -2.38 -18.75
CA TRP A 53 -15.01 -3.48 -17.98
C TRP A 53 -14.22 -2.95 -16.76
N ILE A 54 -13.41 -1.92 -16.97
CA ILE A 54 -12.67 -1.23 -15.89
C ILE A 54 -13.64 -0.52 -14.93
N GLY A 55 -14.68 0.13 -15.45
CA GLY A 55 -15.69 0.82 -14.64
C GLY A 55 -16.44 -0.13 -13.70
N PHE A 56 -16.83 -1.33 -14.17
CA PHE A 56 -17.38 -2.37 -13.31
C PHE A 56 -16.40 -2.79 -12.21
N GLY A 57 -15.11 -2.93 -12.56
CA GLY A 57 -14.05 -3.19 -11.59
C GLY A 57 -13.93 -2.11 -10.52
N ALA A 58 -13.96 -0.83 -10.91
CA ALA A 58 -13.88 0.32 -10.00
C ALA A 58 -15.06 0.34 -9.01
N VAL A 59 -16.28 0.14 -9.51
CA VAL A 59 -17.49 0.06 -8.66
C VAL A 59 -17.39 -1.10 -7.69
N ALA A 60 -17.00 -2.29 -8.17
CA ALA A 60 -16.82 -3.45 -7.31
C ALA A 60 -15.72 -3.23 -6.24
N ALA A 61 -14.65 -2.51 -6.58
CA ALA A 61 -13.58 -2.18 -5.65
C ALA A 61 -14.05 -1.20 -4.55
N ASN A 62 -14.82 -0.18 -4.90
CA ASN A 62 -15.39 0.79 -3.95
C ASN A 62 -16.39 0.13 -2.99
N VAL A 63 -17.28 -0.74 -3.50
CA VAL A 63 -18.22 -1.48 -2.64
C VAL A 63 -17.47 -2.37 -1.64
N ARG A 64 -16.35 -2.99 -2.04
CA ARG A 64 -15.50 -3.77 -1.12
C ARG A 64 -14.85 -2.88 -0.07
N TYR A 65 -14.36 -1.70 -0.44
CA TYR A 65 -13.79 -0.73 0.49
C TYR A 65 -14.81 -0.29 1.54
N GLU A 66 -16.03 0.04 1.13
CA GLU A 66 -17.12 0.42 2.04
C GLU A 66 -17.48 -0.70 3.02
N ARG A 67 -17.60 -1.95 2.55
CA ARG A 67 -17.83 -3.10 3.44
C ARG A 67 -16.71 -3.31 4.46
N LEU A 68 -15.45 -3.18 4.03
CA LEU A 68 -14.31 -3.35 4.92
C LEU A 68 -14.23 -2.25 5.98
N SER A 69 -14.47 -0.99 5.59
CA SER A 69 -14.49 0.14 6.52
C SER A 69 -15.66 0.06 7.51
N ALA A 70 -16.84 -0.38 7.05
CA ALA A 70 -17.98 -0.64 7.92
C ALA A 70 -17.67 -1.75 8.93
N GLY A 71 -17.10 -2.88 8.47
CA GLY A 71 -16.72 -3.99 9.36
C GLY A 71 -15.66 -3.63 10.40
N MET A 72 -14.73 -2.71 10.09
CA MET A 72 -13.76 -2.23 11.09
C MET A 72 -14.43 -1.41 12.19
N LYS A 73 -15.41 -0.57 11.84
CA LYS A 73 -16.15 0.22 12.84
C LYS A 73 -17.08 -0.65 13.68
N GLU A 74 -17.73 -1.64 13.07
CA GLU A 74 -18.52 -2.62 13.81
C GLU A 74 -17.63 -3.38 14.80
N ALA A 75 -16.44 -3.82 14.39
CA ALA A 75 -15.48 -4.47 15.27
C ALA A 75 -14.91 -3.56 16.38
N GLU A 76 -14.96 -2.24 16.24
CA GLU A 76 -14.57 -1.28 17.28
C GLU A 76 -15.69 -1.09 18.33
N LEU A 77 -16.95 -1.23 17.91
CA LEU A 77 -18.14 -1.08 18.76
C LEU A 77 -18.57 -2.39 19.44
N GLN A 78 -18.47 -3.52 18.73
CA GLN A 78 -18.96 -4.83 19.16
C GLN A 78 -18.30 -5.42 20.42
N PRO A 79 -17.01 -5.20 20.76
CA PRO A 79 -16.40 -5.76 21.97
C PRO A 79 -16.99 -5.21 23.26
N ARG A 80 -17.53 -3.98 23.25
CA ARG A 80 -18.01 -3.32 24.46
C ARG A 80 -19.35 -3.88 24.95
N LEU A 81 -20.25 -4.26 24.04
CA LEU A 81 -21.59 -4.75 24.39
C LEU A 81 -21.60 -6.06 25.20
N PRO A 82 -20.90 -7.13 24.78
CA PRO A 82 -20.90 -8.41 25.50
C PRO A 82 -20.28 -8.29 26.89
N ASP A 83 -19.21 -7.50 27.03
CA ASP A 83 -18.52 -7.34 28.30
C ASP A 83 -19.29 -6.44 29.26
N GLU A 84 -19.88 -5.33 28.78
CA GLU A 84 -20.81 -4.52 29.56
C GLU A 84 -22.03 -5.35 30.01
N MET A 85 -22.60 -6.16 29.12
CA MET A 85 -23.72 -7.04 29.46
C MET A 85 -23.33 -8.08 30.52
N ARG A 86 -22.14 -8.70 30.40
CA ARG A 86 -21.61 -9.63 31.41
C ARG A 86 -21.31 -8.94 32.74
N ASP A 87 -20.83 -7.70 32.73
CA ASP A 87 -20.54 -6.94 33.94
C ASP A 87 -21.83 -6.52 34.65
N VAL A 88 -22.82 -6.05 33.90
CA VAL A 88 -24.17 -5.76 34.42
C VAL A 88 -24.82 -7.02 34.98
N GLN A 89 -24.70 -8.15 34.29
CA GLN A 89 -25.22 -9.43 34.78
C GLN A 89 -24.51 -9.88 36.07
N ARG A 90 -23.18 -9.75 36.14
CA ARG A 90 -22.41 -10.02 37.38
C ARG A 90 -22.78 -9.10 38.54
N LEU A 91 -23.08 -7.83 38.25
CA LEU A 91 -23.54 -6.86 39.25
C LEU A 91 -24.96 -7.19 39.73
N PHE A 92 -25.84 -7.55 38.80
CA PHE A 92 -27.21 -8.01 39.09
C PHE A 92 -27.19 -9.25 40.00
N ASP A 93 -26.37 -10.25 39.67
CA ASP A 93 -26.23 -11.49 40.44
C ASP A 93 -25.67 -11.25 41.85
N ARG A 94 -24.81 -10.24 42.04
CA ARG A 94 -24.19 -9.92 43.34
C ARG A 94 -25.03 -9.02 44.23
N LYS A 95 -25.71 -8.03 43.65
CA LYS A 95 -26.31 -6.91 44.39
C LYS A 95 -27.82 -6.82 44.25
N GLY A 96 -28.42 -7.58 43.34
CA GLY A 96 -29.85 -7.58 43.09
C GLY A 96 -30.31 -6.45 42.17
N PRO A 97 -31.59 -6.48 41.74
CA PRO A 97 -32.15 -5.59 40.71
C PRO A 97 -32.25 -4.12 41.13
N ASP A 98 -32.39 -3.85 42.43
CA ASP A 98 -32.68 -2.50 42.96
C ASP A 98 -31.42 -1.70 43.33
N ASP A 99 -30.22 -2.27 43.08
CA ASP A 99 -28.97 -1.56 43.33
C ASP A 99 -28.77 -0.44 42.29
N PRO A 100 -28.42 0.79 42.71
CA PRO A 100 -28.24 1.91 41.80
C PRO A 100 -27.11 1.69 40.77
N GLN A 101 -26.13 0.82 41.05
CA GLN A 101 -25.08 0.49 40.07
C GLN A 101 -25.59 -0.42 38.95
N VAL A 102 -26.55 -1.30 39.25
CA VAL A 102 -27.20 -2.16 38.25
C VAL A 102 -28.08 -1.33 37.32
N GLN A 103 -28.86 -0.39 37.87
CA GLN A 103 -29.68 0.53 37.07
C GLN A 103 -28.84 1.43 36.16
N ASN A 104 -27.78 2.04 36.70
CA ASN A 104 -26.84 2.83 35.89
C ASN A 104 -26.14 1.98 34.82
N GLY A 105 -25.83 0.72 35.11
CA GLY A 105 -25.26 -0.22 34.15
C GLY A 105 -26.25 -0.56 33.02
N LEU A 106 -27.51 -0.80 33.34
CA LEU A 106 -28.58 -1.08 32.38
C LEU A 106 -28.89 0.13 31.49
N GLU A 107 -28.88 1.35 32.04
CA GLU A 107 -29.05 2.58 31.25
C GLU A 107 -27.91 2.79 30.25
N ARG A 108 -26.65 2.58 30.69
CA ARG A 108 -25.48 2.63 29.81
C ARG A 108 -25.56 1.59 28.70
N LEU A 109 -25.91 0.35 29.04
CA LEU A 109 -26.10 -0.73 28.07
C LEU A 109 -27.24 -0.39 27.08
N GLY A 110 -28.34 0.18 27.57
CA GLY A 110 -29.46 0.64 26.73
C GLY A 110 -29.06 1.75 25.76
N ALA A 111 -28.29 2.74 26.22
CA ALA A 111 -27.75 3.80 25.38
C ALA A 111 -26.79 3.24 24.31
N HIS A 112 -25.90 2.32 24.68
CA HIS A 112 -24.96 1.69 23.76
C HIS A 112 -25.66 0.80 22.72
N VAL A 113 -26.68 0.05 23.13
CA VAL A 113 -27.53 -0.75 22.21
C VAL A 113 -28.30 0.15 21.24
N ALA A 114 -28.77 1.31 21.70
CA ALA A 114 -29.45 2.29 20.84
C ALA A 114 -28.47 2.89 19.81
N GLU A 115 -27.26 3.28 20.23
CA GLU A 115 -26.19 3.74 19.35
C GLU A 115 -25.81 2.66 18.32
N HIS A 116 -25.62 1.41 18.77
CA HIS A 116 -25.30 0.29 17.87
C HIS A 116 -26.43 0.03 16.86
N ARG A 117 -27.69 0.15 17.28
CA ARG A 117 -28.86 0.03 16.39
C ARG A 117 -28.91 1.15 15.36
N GLU A 118 -28.66 2.39 15.77
CA GLU A 118 -28.63 3.56 14.88
C GLU A 118 -27.50 3.43 13.85
N VAL A 119 -26.33 2.99 14.28
CA VAL A 119 -25.17 2.71 13.43
C VAL A 119 -25.52 1.62 12.39
N ILE A 120 -26.08 0.48 12.82
CA ILE A 120 -26.52 -0.59 11.92
C ILE A 120 -27.62 -0.12 10.97
N GLN A 121 -28.59 0.66 11.43
CA GLN A 121 -29.66 1.20 10.57
C GLN A 121 -29.10 2.19 9.54
N SER A 122 -28.21 3.09 9.95
CA SER A 122 -27.54 4.02 9.04
C SER A 122 -26.75 3.27 7.96
N TYR A 123 -26.07 2.18 8.32
CA TYR A 123 -25.35 1.33 7.37
C TYR A 123 -26.27 0.46 6.52
N GLY A 124 -27.35 -0.07 7.07
CA GLY A 124 -28.35 -0.86 6.34
C GLY A 124 -29.06 -0.02 5.28
N VAL A 125 -29.39 1.23 5.61
CA VAL A 125 -29.93 2.21 4.66
C VAL A 125 -28.86 2.59 3.62
N GLN A 126 -27.60 2.78 4.00
CA GLN A 126 -26.51 3.04 3.05
C GLN A 126 -26.29 1.87 2.08
N LEU A 127 -26.29 0.63 2.56
CA LEU A 127 -26.15 -0.55 1.69
C LEU A 127 -27.34 -0.70 0.74
N GLN A 128 -28.56 -0.35 1.18
CA GLN A 128 -29.74 -0.34 0.33
C GLN A 128 -29.70 0.79 -0.70
N THR A 129 -29.24 2.00 -0.34
CA THR A 129 -29.09 3.10 -1.31
C THR A 129 -27.95 2.85 -2.29
N ILE A 130 -26.88 2.16 -1.89
CA ILE A 130 -25.79 1.69 -2.78
C ILE A 130 -26.28 0.58 -3.73
N GLN A 131 -27.13 -0.33 -3.26
CA GLN A 131 -27.74 -1.36 -4.13
C GLN A 131 -28.82 -0.78 -5.06
N ALA A 132 -29.51 0.28 -4.64
CA ALA A 132 -30.60 0.90 -5.40
C ALA A 132 -30.15 2.03 -6.35
N SER A 133 -28.93 2.59 -6.18
CA SER A 133 -28.46 3.71 -7.01
C SER A 133 -27.51 3.26 -8.12
N PRO A 134 -27.79 3.57 -9.40
CA PRO A 134 -26.87 3.33 -10.52
C PRO A 134 -25.70 4.32 -10.59
N VAL A 135 -25.55 5.20 -9.59
CA VAL A 135 -24.51 6.24 -9.51
C VAL A 135 -23.57 5.90 -8.35
N PRO A 136 -22.24 5.89 -8.55
CA PRO A 136 -21.30 5.64 -7.46
C PRO A 136 -21.46 6.72 -6.38
N PRO A 137 -21.55 6.35 -5.09
CA PRO A 137 -21.68 7.32 -4.01
C PRO A 137 -20.45 8.23 -3.97
N ARG A 138 -20.68 9.54 -3.88
CA ARG A 138 -19.63 10.54 -3.67
C ARG A 138 -19.31 10.67 -2.19
N ASP A 139 -18.01 10.59 -1.91
CA ASP A 139 -17.29 11.13 -0.75
C ASP A 139 -17.95 10.99 0.61
N VAL A 140 -17.84 9.79 1.18
CA VAL A 140 -17.84 9.69 2.64
C VAL A 140 -16.42 10.00 3.13
N LYS A 141 -16.25 11.15 3.79
CA LYS A 141 -15.02 11.55 4.51
C LYS A 141 -14.74 10.58 5.67
N LEU A 142 -14.30 9.36 5.34
CA LEU A 142 -13.89 8.31 6.28
C LEU A 142 -12.39 8.03 6.21
N GLY A 143 -11.67 8.62 5.24
CA GLY A 143 -10.27 8.32 4.98
C GLY A 143 -9.26 8.83 6.02
N HIS A 144 -9.64 9.75 6.91
CA HIS A 144 -8.67 10.37 7.81
C HIS A 144 -8.22 9.44 8.95
N SER A 145 -9.09 8.60 9.51
CA SER A 145 -8.69 7.73 10.64
C SER A 145 -7.84 6.52 10.18
N THR A 146 -8.20 5.87 9.08
CA THR A 146 -7.47 4.69 8.57
C THR A 146 -6.09 5.03 8.02
N GLY A 147 -5.94 6.19 7.36
CA GLY A 147 -4.65 6.66 6.85
C GLY A 147 -3.66 6.95 7.97
N ILE A 148 -4.12 7.58 9.07
CA ILE A 148 -3.30 7.81 10.27
C ILE A 148 -2.91 6.48 10.91
N GLY A 149 -3.85 5.52 11.02
CA GLY A 149 -3.57 4.19 11.53
C GLY A 149 -2.50 3.44 10.73
N LEU A 150 -2.52 3.55 9.40
CA LEU A 150 -1.48 2.97 8.54
C LEU A 150 -0.13 3.68 8.73
N ALA A 151 -0.11 5.01 8.76
CA ALA A 151 1.12 5.78 8.95
C ALA A 151 1.79 5.44 10.29
N PHE A 152 0.99 5.33 11.36
CA PHE A 152 1.46 4.88 12.66
C PHE A 152 2.03 3.45 12.60
N ALA A 153 1.35 2.52 11.93
CA ALA A 153 1.85 1.15 11.75
C ALA A 153 3.21 1.12 11.02
N ILE A 154 3.38 1.93 9.97
CA ILE A 154 4.65 2.03 9.23
C ILE A 154 5.77 2.57 10.11
N VAL A 155 5.51 3.65 10.86
CA VAL A 155 6.49 4.24 11.79
C VAL A 155 6.88 3.22 12.86
N LEU A 156 5.92 2.47 13.38
CA LEU A 156 6.18 1.44 14.37
C LEU A 156 7.00 0.28 13.79
N ILE A 157 6.68 -0.20 12.58
CA ILE A 157 7.49 -1.23 11.89
C ILE A 157 8.91 -0.73 11.68
N LEU A 158 9.09 0.53 11.30
CA LEU A 158 10.42 1.12 11.13
C LEU A 158 11.17 1.16 12.47
N ALA A 159 10.53 1.61 13.55
CA ALA A 159 11.13 1.68 14.88
C ALA A 159 11.54 0.29 15.39
N VAL A 160 10.66 -0.71 15.25
CA VAL A 160 10.95 -2.09 15.65
C VAL A 160 11.98 -2.74 14.73
N GLY A 161 11.99 -2.41 13.44
CA GLY A 161 13.02 -2.85 12.49
C GLY A 161 14.40 -2.30 12.83
N ILE A 162 14.49 -1.04 13.26
CA ILE A 162 15.72 -0.45 13.79
C ILE A 162 16.15 -1.19 15.06
N ALA A 163 15.22 -1.48 15.97
CA ALA A 163 15.51 -2.26 17.17
C ALA A 163 16.04 -3.66 16.83
N GLY A 164 15.46 -4.37 15.86
CA GLY A 164 15.94 -5.67 15.41
C GLY A 164 17.31 -5.63 14.74
N TRP A 165 17.57 -4.59 13.94
CA TRP A 165 18.90 -4.37 13.36
C TRP A 165 19.94 -4.09 14.45
N LEU A 166 19.59 -3.28 15.47
CA LEU A 166 20.43 -3.08 16.64
C LEU A 166 20.64 -4.38 17.41
N ASN A 167 19.60 -5.21 17.64
CA ASN A 167 19.76 -6.49 18.31
C ASN A 167 20.75 -7.39 17.56
N PHE A 168 20.60 -7.47 16.25
CA PHE A 168 21.51 -8.25 15.41
C PHE A 168 22.96 -7.78 15.56
N ALA A 169 23.19 -6.47 15.54
CA ALA A 169 24.54 -5.91 15.72
C ALA A 169 25.12 -6.18 17.12
N LEU A 170 24.26 -6.25 18.15
CA LEU A 170 24.65 -6.61 19.53
C LEU A 170 24.99 -8.10 19.67
N LEU A 171 24.24 -8.97 19.00
CA LEU A 171 24.39 -10.42 19.06
C LEU A 171 25.51 -10.97 18.16
N GLU A 172 25.76 -10.34 17.01
CA GLU A 172 26.66 -10.88 15.98
C GLU A 172 28.05 -11.17 16.55
N ARG A 173 28.62 -10.23 17.33
CA ARG A 173 29.99 -10.34 17.83
C ARG A 173 30.16 -11.34 18.97
N PRO A 174 29.36 -11.30 20.07
CA PRO A 174 29.46 -12.30 21.14
C PRO A 174 29.26 -13.73 20.61
N ILE A 175 28.32 -13.93 19.68
CA ILE A 175 28.07 -15.26 19.12
C ILE A 175 29.24 -15.70 18.22
N ALA A 176 29.87 -14.79 17.47
CA ALA A 176 31.07 -15.10 16.70
C ALA A 176 32.22 -15.58 17.59
N GLU A 177 32.36 -15.00 18.78
CA GLU A 177 33.37 -15.39 19.77
C GLU A 177 33.08 -16.78 20.38
N VAL A 178 31.82 -17.10 20.66
CA VAL A 178 31.42 -18.40 21.25
C VAL A 178 31.40 -19.54 20.22
N VAL A 179 30.90 -19.27 19.01
CA VAL A 179 30.69 -20.29 17.97
C VAL A 179 31.92 -20.42 17.05
N GLY A 180 32.75 -19.38 16.97
CA GLY A 180 33.91 -19.31 16.08
C GLY A 180 33.56 -18.84 14.66
N ASP A 181 34.45 -18.06 14.07
CA ASP A 181 34.30 -17.47 12.72
C ASP A 181 34.64 -18.46 11.58
N SER A 182 35.26 -19.60 11.90
CA SER A 182 35.70 -20.59 10.91
C SER A 182 34.56 -21.40 10.30
N TYR A 183 33.41 -21.47 10.95
CA TYR A 183 32.29 -22.27 10.49
C TYR A 183 31.33 -21.45 9.61
N ARG A 184 31.19 -21.86 8.34
CA ARG A 184 30.30 -21.22 7.36
C ARG A 184 29.39 -22.24 6.69
N ILE A 185 28.12 -21.89 6.53
CA ILE A 185 27.11 -22.67 5.80
C ILE A 185 26.73 -21.88 4.55
N MET A 186 26.88 -22.48 3.36
CA MET A 186 26.63 -21.82 2.07
C MET A 186 27.32 -20.43 1.93
N GLY A 187 28.51 -20.27 2.49
CA GLY A 187 29.24 -19.00 2.47
C GLY A 187 28.78 -17.95 3.49
N VAL A 188 27.78 -18.24 4.33
CA VAL A 188 27.37 -17.37 5.45
C VAL A 188 27.96 -17.91 6.76
N PRO A 189 28.62 -17.08 7.59
CA PRO A 189 29.10 -17.50 8.90
C PRO A 189 27.97 -17.96 9.84
N ILE A 190 28.19 -19.03 10.60
CA ILE A 190 27.15 -19.63 11.46
C ILE A 190 26.66 -18.66 12.53
N TYR A 191 27.53 -17.84 13.13
CA TYR A 191 27.12 -16.89 14.16
C TYR A 191 26.07 -15.88 13.69
N ARG A 192 26.10 -15.48 12.40
CA ARG A 192 25.06 -14.60 11.83
C ARG A 192 23.72 -15.30 11.76
N LEU A 193 23.72 -16.59 11.39
CA LEU A 193 22.50 -17.40 11.36
C LEU A 193 21.96 -17.64 12.77
N ALA A 194 22.83 -17.86 13.74
CA ALA A 194 22.45 -18.02 15.14
C ALA A 194 21.88 -16.73 15.74
N ALA A 195 22.51 -15.56 15.48
CA ALA A 195 21.96 -14.26 15.88
C ALA A 195 20.56 -14.03 15.28
N LEU A 196 20.39 -14.31 13.98
CA LEU A 196 19.08 -14.20 13.33
C LEU A 196 18.06 -15.17 13.93
N ALA A 197 18.47 -16.41 14.22
CA ALA A 197 17.58 -17.41 14.82
C ALA A 197 17.09 -17.01 16.21
N ILE A 198 17.94 -16.39 17.03
CA ILE A 198 17.56 -15.83 18.34
C ILE A 198 16.52 -14.72 18.15
N ILE A 199 16.77 -13.74 17.27
CA ILE A 199 15.82 -12.65 17.00
C ILE A 199 14.47 -13.18 16.49
N VAL A 200 14.49 -14.17 15.59
CA VAL A 200 13.26 -14.79 15.08
C VAL A 200 12.50 -15.50 16.20
N LEU A 201 13.21 -16.20 17.09
CA LEU A 201 12.60 -16.84 18.27
C LEU A 201 11.99 -15.79 19.21
N GLU A 202 12.67 -14.68 19.47
CA GLU A 202 12.17 -13.58 20.29
C GLU A 202 10.90 -12.97 19.72
N VAL A 203 10.92 -12.66 18.43
CA VAL A 203 9.74 -12.14 17.72
C VAL A 203 8.59 -13.14 17.83
N ALA A 204 8.85 -14.44 17.64
CA ALA A 204 7.81 -15.47 17.75
C ALA A 204 7.23 -15.55 19.17
N VAL A 205 8.07 -15.57 20.21
CA VAL A 205 7.66 -15.56 21.62
C VAL A 205 6.86 -14.28 21.93
N GLY A 206 7.33 -13.13 21.46
CA GLY A 206 6.68 -11.84 21.66
C GLY A 206 5.32 -11.73 20.99
N ILE A 207 5.18 -12.21 19.75
CA ILE A 207 3.89 -12.28 19.05
C ILE A 207 2.89 -13.14 19.85
N VAL A 208 3.31 -14.33 20.30
CA VAL A 208 2.45 -15.22 21.10
C VAL A 208 2.08 -14.59 22.44
N LEU A 209 3.00 -13.86 23.08
CA LEU A 209 2.74 -13.12 24.32
C LEU A 209 1.69 -12.04 24.11
N LEU A 210 1.81 -11.21 23.07
CA LEU A 210 0.85 -10.15 22.78
C LEU A 210 -0.54 -10.70 22.45
N GLU A 211 -0.60 -11.82 21.74
CA GLU A 211 -1.85 -12.51 21.44
C GLU A 211 -2.49 -13.05 22.72
N ALA A 212 -1.70 -13.68 23.60
CA ALA A 212 -2.18 -14.19 24.88
C ALA A 212 -2.63 -13.05 25.82
N LEU A 213 -2.00 -11.87 25.76
CA LEU A 213 -2.43 -10.67 26.49
C LEU A 213 -3.72 -10.07 25.92
N GLY A 214 -4.09 -10.39 24.68
CA GLY A 214 -5.22 -9.78 23.98
C GLY A 214 -4.90 -8.36 23.48
N VAL A 215 -3.62 -8.00 23.40
CA VAL A 215 -3.16 -6.77 22.75
C VAL A 215 -3.24 -6.92 21.24
N THR A 216 -2.97 -8.13 20.73
CA THR A 216 -3.15 -8.48 19.33
C THR A 216 -4.27 -9.50 19.13
N THR A 217 -4.85 -9.50 17.93
CA THR A 217 -5.93 -10.41 17.49
C THR A 217 -5.60 -11.05 16.14
N MET A 218 -4.36 -11.51 15.97
CA MET A 218 -3.94 -12.13 14.71
C MET A 218 -4.40 -13.57 14.56
N PHE A 219 -4.59 -14.29 15.66
CA PHE A 219 -4.85 -15.72 15.68
C PHE A 219 -6.17 -16.02 16.41
N PRO A 220 -7.28 -16.23 15.69
CA PRO A 220 -8.60 -16.46 16.30
C PRO A 220 -8.67 -17.74 17.16
N GLN A 221 -7.65 -18.59 17.12
CA GLN A 221 -7.51 -19.76 17.98
C GLN A 221 -7.34 -19.38 19.47
N PHE A 222 -6.77 -18.19 19.74
CA PHE A 222 -6.55 -17.69 21.11
C PHE A 222 -7.83 -17.16 21.77
N GLU A 223 -8.88 -16.82 21.01
CA GLU A 223 -10.21 -16.50 21.58
C GLU A 223 -10.77 -17.69 22.38
N ARG A 224 -10.47 -18.93 21.96
CA ARG A 224 -10.89 -20.13 22.70
C ARG A 224 -10.16 -20.29 24.03
N LEU A 225 -8.97 -19.70 24.19
CA LEU A 225 -8.23 -19.68 25.45
C LEU A 225 -8.85 -18.72 26.46
N GLU A 226 -9.68 -17.77 26.02
CA GLU A 226 -10.41 -16.87 26.92
C GLU A 226 -11.36 -17.63 27.85
N GLN A 227 -11.93 -18.74 27.37
CA GLN A 227 -12.77 -19.63 28.17
C GLN A 227 -11.97 -20.44 29.21
N LYS A 228 -10.66 -20.59 29.01
CA LYS A 228 -9.74 -21.33 29.89
C LYS A 228 -8.71 -20.40 30.51
N LYS A 229 -9.16 -19.50 31.39
CA LYS A 229 -8.34 -18.47 32.07
C LYS A 229 -6.99 -18.98 32.60
N GLY A 230 -6.97 -20.18 33.20
CA GLY A 230 -5.73 -20.78 33.72
C GLY A 230 -4.68 -21.07 32.66
N LEU A 231 -5.09 -21.56 31.48
CA LEU A 231 -4.19 -21.84 30.37
C LEU A 231 -3.66 -20.55 29.73
N ARG A 232 -4.51 -19.53 29.58
CA ARG A 232 -4.11 -18.20 29.10
C ARG A 232 -3.05 -17.58 30.02
N LEU A 233 -3.29 -17.60 31.33
CA LEU A 233 -2.33 -17.10 32.31
C LEU A 233 -1.01 -17.89 32.29
N ALA A 234 -1.08 -19.21 32.17
CA ALA A 234 0.12 -20.05 32.06
C ALA A 234 0.96 -19.68 30.83
N ILE A 235 0.33 -19.46 29.66
CA ILE A 235 1.02 -19.03 28.45
C ILE A 235 1.66 -17.65 28.66
N ILE A 236 0.94 -16.68 29.23
CA ILE A 236 1.48 -15.34 29.51
C ILE A 236 2.72 -15.44 30.42
N ILE A 237 2.65 -16.24 31.49
CA ILE A 237 3.77 -16.41 32.42
C ILE A 237 4.95 -17.05 31.69
N VAL A 238 4.74 -18.16 30.98
CA VAL A 238 5.81 -18.87 30.28
C VAL A 238 6.48 -17.99 29.22
N MET A 239 5.69 -17.28 28.40
CA MET A 239 6.24 -16.41 27.34
C MET A 239 6.94 -15.19 27.92
N THR A 240 6.38 -14.56 28.97
CA THR A 240 7.03 -13.44 29.66
C THR A 240 8.35 -13.90 30.28
N THR A 241 8.37 -15.05 30.96
CA THR A 241 9.58 -15.59 31.56
C THR A 241 10.62 -15.93 30.48
N ALA A 242 10.21 -16.55 29.37
CA ALA A 242 11.12 -16.84 28.26
C ALA A 242 11.75 -15.56 27.70
N LEU A 243 10.94 -14.51 27.47
CA LEU A 243 11.42 -13.24 26.93
C LEU A 243 12.35 -12.50 27.90
N VAL A 244 12.05 -12.52 29.20
CA VAL A 244 12.94 -11.98 30.25
C VAL A 244 14.25 -12.75 30.31
N VAL A 245 14.22 -14.08 30.22
CA VAL A 245 15.43 -14.91 30.23
C VAL A 245 16.30 -14.60 29.01
N LEU A 246 15.72 -14.50 27.81
CA LEU A 246 16.48 -14.10 26.62
C LEU A 246 17.11 -12.72 26.80
N ALA A 247 16.34 -11.73 27.25
CA ALA A 247 16.84 -10.37 27.49
C ALA A 247 17.97 -10.30 28.54
N LEU A 248 17.90 -11.13 29.59
CA LEU A 248 18.97 -11.23 30.59
C LEU A 248 20.22 -11.90 30.00
N ILE A 249 20.07 -12.90 29.13
CA ILE A 249 21.20 -13.54 28.43
C ILE A 249 21.88 -12.53 27.50
N GLU A 250 21.13 -11.73 26.75
CA GLU A 250 21.67 -10.69 25.86
C GLU A 250 22.40 -9.59 26.63
N ALA A 251 21.81 -9.10 27.72
CA ALA A 251 22.46 -8.13 28.60
C ALA A 251 23.75 -8.69 29.20
N ALA A 252 23.76 -9.96 29.61
CA ALA A 252 24.96 -10.63 30.13
C ALA A 252 26.05 -10.76 29.05
N LEU A 253 25.69 -11.18 27.83
CA LEU A 253 26.61 -11.28 26.69
C LEU A 253 27.26 -9.93 26.36
N ALA A 254 26.50 -8.84 26.44
CA ALA A 254 27.03 -7.49 26.24
C ALA A 254 28.04 -7.09 27.32
N LEU A 255 27.79 -7.44 28.59
CA LEU A 255 28.70 -7.15 29.70
C LEU A 255 30.01 -7.95 29.62
N THR A 256 29.95 -9.24 29.25
CA THR A 256 31.12 -10.12 29.23
C THR A 256 32.15 -9.73 28.17
N ARG A 257 31.69 -9.17 27.05
CA ARG A 257 32.54 -8.88 25.88
C ARG A 257 33.54 -7.74 26.12
N ASP A 258 33.14 -6.74 26.90
CA ASP A 258 33.94 -5.54 27.07
C ASP A 258 35.02 -5.70 28.16
N GLU A 259 34.91 -6.72 29.00
CA GLU A 259 35.96 -7.12 29.95
C GLU A 259 37.20 -7.65 29.21
N ILE A 260 37.01 -8.49 28.18
CA ILE A 260 38.09 -9.06 27.36
C ILE A 260 38.80 -7.95 26.57
N SER A 261 38.01 -7.06 25.95
CA SER A 261 38.55 -5.93 25.18
C SER A 261 39.23 -4.88 26.08
N ARG A 262 38.84 -4.76 27.35
CA ARG A 262 39.55 -3.92 28.34
C ARG A 262 40.89 -4.55 28.71
N LEU A 263 40.90 -5.84 29.04
CA LEU A 263 42.12 -6.58 29.39
C LEU A 263 43.15 -6.53 28.27
N GLU A 264 42.73 -6.66 27.01
CA GLU A 264 43.62 -6.55 25.85
C GLU A 264 44.21 -5.13 25.70
N ARG A 265 43.40 -4.08 25.88
CA ARG A 265 43.87 -2.68 25.84
C ARG A 265 44.83 -2.35 26.98
N GLU A 266 44.58 -2.90 28.17
CA GLU A 266 45.44 -2.75 29.33
C GLU A 266 46.77 -3.50 29.14
N LEU A 267 46.74 -4.72 28.59
CA LEU A 267 47.95 -5.46 28.23
C LEU A 267 48.76 -4.76 27.14
N LEU A 268 48.11 -4.25 26.08
CA LEU A 268 48.79 -3.50 25.02
C LEU A 268 49.33 -2.16 25.53
N GLY A 269 48.60 -1.48 26.42
CA GLY A 269 49.03 -0.23 27.04
C GLY A 269 50.24 -0.43 27.95
N THR A 270 50.25 -1.49 28.76
CA THR A 270 51.41 -1.85 29.61
C THR A 270 52.62 -2.29 28.78
N LEU A 271 52.41 -3.02 27.69
CA LEU A 271 53.47 -3.39 26.75
C LEU A 271 54.02 -2.18 25.97
N ALA A 272 53.19 -1.18 25.68
CA ALA A 272 53.59 0.06 24.99
C ALA A 272 54.15 1.14 25.94
N GLY A 273 54.19 0.89 27.25
CA GLY A 273 54.64 1.86 28.26
C GLY A 273 53.72 3.08 28.41
N ALA A 274 52.47 2.99 27.95
CA ALA A 274 51.49 4.06 28.05
C ALA A 274 50.87 4.09 29.46
N ALA A 275 50.81 5.28 30.08
CA ALA A 275 50.11 5.45 31.36
C ALA A 275 48.59 5.32 31.15
N PRO A 276 47.87 4.63 32.07
CA PRO A 276 46.43 4.47 31.95
C PRO A 276 45.72 5.83 32.01
N SER A 277 44.81 6.09 31.06
CA SER A 277 44.00 7.31 31.06
C SER A 277 42.65 7.06 31.75
N GLU A 278 42.44 7.68 32.92
CA GLU A 278 41.19 7.54 33.69
C GLU A 278 39.95 8.03 32.92
N ALA A 279 40.10 9.05 32.07
CA ALA A 279 39.01 9.59 31.26
C ALA A 279 38.49 8.61 30.18
N GLY A 280 39.38 7.80 29.60
CA GLY A 280 39.02 6.77 28.61
C GLY A 280 38.31 5.57 29.24
N GLU A 281 38.62 5.27 30.50
CA GLU A 281 38.02 4.15 31.25
C GLU A 281 36.59 4.46 31.68
N ALA A 282 36.33 5.67 32.16
CA ALA A 282 34.98 6.13 32.50
C ALA A 282 34.05 6.14 31.27
N ALA A 283 34.53 6.60 30.11
CA ALA A 283 33.78 6.59 28.87
C ALA A 283 33.47 5.16 28.37
N GLY A 284 34.43 4.24 28.51
CA GLY A 284 34.25 2.82 28.17
C GLY A 284 33.21 2.14 29.04
N ALA A 285 33.23 2.39 30.36
CA ALA A 285 32.25 1.86 31.29
C ALA A 285 30.82 2.33 30.96
N MET A 286 30.65 3.61 30.60
CA MET A 286 29.34 4.15 30.21
C MET A 286 28.79 3.48 28.95
N ALA A 287 29.64 3.27 27.94
CA ALA A 287 29.25 2.57 26.71
C ALA A 287 28.83 1.11 26.98
N ARG A 288 29.53 0.41 27.89
CA ARG A 288 29.21 -0.96 28.29
C ARG A 288 27.85 -1.08 28.94
N TYR A 289 27.55 -0.23 29.92
CA TYR A 289 26.24 -0.23 30.59
C TYR A 289 25.12 0.17 29.64
N ALA A 290 25.39 1.11 28.71
CA ALA A 290 24.43 1.45 27.66
C ALA A 290 24.16 0.26 26.73
N GLN A 291 25.20 -0.48 26.33
CA GLN A 291 25.07 -1.66 25.48
C GLN A 291 24.29 -2.79 26.19
N ALA A 292 24.56 -3.04 27.47
CA ALA A 292 23.83 -4.01 28.27
C ALA A 292 22.36 -3.59 28.49
N ALA A 293 22.10 -2.30 28.70
CA ALA A 293 20.75 -1.77 28.80
C ALA A 293 19.98 -1.95 27.48
N PHE A 294 20.63 -1.74 26.33
CA PHE A 294 20.02 -2.01 25.03
C PHE A 294 19.72 -3.50 24.83
N GLY A 295 20.65 -4.40 25.18
CA GLY A 295 20.40 -5.86 25.14
C GLY A 295 19.24 -6.29 26.04
N LEU A 296 18.97 -5.57 27.14
CA LEU A 296 17.81 -5.85 27.99
C LEU A 296 16.49 -5.33 27.38
N ILE A 297 16.51 -4.15 26.75
CA ILE A 297 15.28 -3.47 26.30
C ILE A 297 14.81 -3.96 24.93
N ILE A 298 15.75 -4.27 24.03
CA ILE A 298 15.43 -4.55 22.63
C ILE A 298 14.55 -5.80 22.44
N PRO A 299 14.72 -6.91 23.17
CA PRO A 299 13.82 -8.07 23.05
C PRO A 299 12.35 -7.72 23.34
N PHE A 300 12.10 -6.83 24.31
CA PHE A 300 10.74 -6.33 24.55
C PHE A 300 10.25 -5.43 23.42
N ALA A 301 11.13 -4.60 22.85
CA ALA A 301 10.79 -3.78 21.69
C ALA A 301 10.44 -4.65 20.47
N LEU A 302 11.16 -5.76 20.26
CA LEU A 302 10.89 -6.74 19.20
C LEU A 302 9.56 -7.46 19.38
N ALA A 303 9.11 -7.69 20.62
CA ALA A 303 7.79 -8.26 20.87
C ALA A 303 6.66 -7.41 20.27
N PHE A 304 6.79 -6.07 20.28
CA PHE A 304 5.83 -5.15 19.66
C PHE A 304 5.72 -5.28 18.13
N LEU A 305 6.59 -6.06 17.47
CA LEU A 305 6.45 -6.36 16.06
C LEU A 305 5.10 -7.00 15.73
N GLY A 306 4.56 -7.82 16.65
CA GLY A 306 3.21 -8.36 16.51
C GLY A 306 2.17 -7.25 16.35
N PHE A 307 2.13 -6.33 17.31
CA PHE A 307 1.20 -5.18 17.23
C PHE A 307 1.38 -4.35 15.95
N ALA A 308 2.62 -4.13 15.52
CA ALA A 308 2.92 -3.38 14.30
C ALA A 308 2.41 -4.08 13.02
N ILE A 309 2.63 -5.39 12.92
CA ILE A 309 2.15 -6.22 11.81
C ILE A 309 0.63 -6.24 11.76
N GLU A 310 -0.04 -6.35 12.90
CA GLU A 310 -1.51 -6.37 12.93
C GLU A 310 -2.08 -5.04 12.46
N ALA A 311 -1.55 -3.93 12.96
CA ALA A 311 -1.96 -2.60 12.54
C ALA A 311 -1.73 -2.40 11.03
N LEU A 312 -0.62 -2.92 10.50
CA LEU A 312 -0.33 -2.88 9.06
C LEU A 312 -1.33 -3.73 8.26
N ILE A 313 -1.64 -4.94 8.69
CA ILE A 313 -2.60 -5.82 7.97
C ILE A 313 -4.00 -5.21 8.01
N ARG A 314 -4.45 -4.76 9.18
CA ARG A 314 -5.78 -4.21 9.40
C ARG A 314 -6.00 -2.93 8.58
N ASN A 315 -5.14 -1.94 8.76
CA ASN A 315 -5.26 -0.64 8.09
C ASN A 315 -4.81 -0.71 6.62
N GLY A 316 -3.74 -1.48 6.34
CA GLY A 316 -3.19 -1.63 4.99
C GLY A 316 -4.15 -2.31 4.03
N ARG A 317 -4.94 -3.31 4.47
CA ARG A 317 -5.99 -3.91 3.63
C ARG A 317 -7.01 -2.89 3.14
N VAL A 318 -7.41 -1.95 4.00
CA VAL A 318 -8.41 -0.93 3.66
C VAL A 318 -7.83 0.15 2.76
N VAL A 319 -6.60 0.61 3.05
CA VAL A 319 -5.90 1.57 2.19
C VAL A 319 -5.58 0.97 0.83
N LEU A 320 -5.18 -0.30 0.75
CA LEU A 320 -4.93 -0.99 -0.53
C LEU A 320 -6.21 -1.08 -1.37
N GLN A 321 -7.35 -1.37 -0.72
CA GLN A 321 -8.63 -1.42 -1.42
C GLN A 321 -9.06 -0.04 -1.94
N LEU A 322 -8.81 1.02 -1.15
CA LEU A 322 -9.03 2.41 -1.57
C LEU A 322 -8.14 2.78 -2.77
N LEU A 323 -6.85 2.47 -2.70
CA LEU A 323 -5.88 2.72 -3.77
C LEU A 323 -6.28 1.97 -5.05
N LEU A 324 -6.71 0.71 -4.94
CA LEU A 324 -7.18 -0.06 -6.08
C LEU A 324 -8.41 0.58 -6.73
N GLY A 325 -9.39 1.02 -5.93
CA GLY A 325 -10.55 1.77 -6.43
C GLY A 325 -10.13 3.02 -7.20
N PHE A 326 -9.25 3.83 -6.60
CA PHE A 326 -8.71 5.04 -7.20
C PHE A 326 -7.95 4.78 -8.52
N ILE A 327 -7.13 3.72 -8.57
CA ILE A 327 -6.37 3.33 -9.78
C ILE A 327 -7.34 2.95 -10.90
N LEU A 328 -8.36 2.13 -10.60
CA LEU A 328 -9.33 1.69 -11.60
C LEU A 328 -10.19 2.85 -12.11
N GLU A 329 -10.59 3.76 -11.22
CA GLU A 329 -11.33 4.96 -11.60
C GLU A 329 -10.50 5.90 -12.47
N SER A 330 -9.24 6.13 -12.09
CA SER A 330 -8.28 6.91 -12.89
C SER A 330 -8.04 6.29 -14.26
N LEU A 331 -7.93 4.96 -14.33
CA LEU A 331 -7.77 4.25 -15.60
C LEU A 331 -9.04 4.32 -16.46
N SER A 332 -10.22 4.22 -15.86
CA SER A 332 -11.50 4.42 -16.56
C SER A 332 -11.58 5.82 -17.18
N PHE A 333 -11.17 6.84 -16.42
CA PHE A 333 -11.06 8.21 -16.91
C PHE A 333 -10.06 8.34 -18.07
N ALA A 334 -8.87 7.74 -17.96
CA ALA A 334 -7.86 7.77 -19.01
C ALA A 334 -8.37 7.13 -20.32
N VAL A 335 -9.05 5.97 -20.23
CA VAL A 335 -9.65 5.31 -21.39
C VAL A 335 -10.78 6.15 -22.00
N ARG A 336 -11.61 6.81 -21.16
CA ARG A 336 -12.64 7.73 -21.62
C ARG A 336 -12.06 8.92 -22.38
N LEU A 337 -10.97 9.50 -21.86
CA LEU A 337 -10.25 10.58 -22.53
C LEU A 337 -9.65 10.11 -23.86
N LEU A 338 -9.02 8.94 -23.89
CA LEU A 338 -8.46 8.37 -25.11
C LEU A 338 -9.54 8.12 -26.17
N ARG A 339 -10.71 7.62 -25.77
CA ARG A 339 -11.86 7.49 -26.68
C ARG A 339 -12.26 8.84 -27.27
N PHE A 340 -12.37 9.88 -26.44
CA PHE A 340 -12.71 11.22 -26.90
C PHE A 340 -11.68 11.76 -27.91
N LEU A 341 -10.39 11.50 -27.68
CA LEU A 341 -9.34 11.86 -28.62
C LEU A 341 -9.43 11.10 -29.95
N VAL A 342 -9.71 9.79 -29.92
CA VAL A 342 -9.90 8.99 -31.15
C VAL A 342 -11.08 9.50 -31.95
N GLU A 343 -12.20 9.81 -31.29
CA GLU A 343 -13.39 10.39 -31.95
C GLU A 343 -13.08 11.77 -32.56
N GLY A 344 -12.32 12.62 -31.86
CA GLY A 344 -11.85 13.91 -32.39
C GLY A 344 -10.87 13.77 -33.55
N LEU A 345 -9.91 12.85 -33.46
CA LEU A 345 -8.93 12.57 -34.51
C LEU A 345 -9.58 12.06 -35.79
N LEU A 346 -10.69 11.31 -35.69
CA LEU A 346 -11.47 10.91 -36.86
C LEU A 346 -11.97 12.15 -37.62
N ALA A 347 -12.53 13.14 -36.93
CA ALA A 347 -13.02 14.36 -37.56
C ALA A 347 -11.89 15.13 -38.25
N VAL A 348 -10.73 15.24 -37.60
CA VAL A 348 -9.54 15.88 -38.18
C VAL A 348 -9.01 15.10 -39.38
N ALA A 349 -8.94 13.77 -39.31
CA ALA A 349 -8.46 12.92 -40.39
C ALA A 349 -9.37 13.02 -41.63
N LEU A 350 -10.70 13.07 -41.43
CA LEU A 350 -11.66 13.27 -42.51
C LEU A 350 -11.49 14.67 -43.14
N ALA A 351 -11.35 15.72 -42.32
CA ALA A 351 -11.14 17.08 -42.82
C ALA A 351 -9.80 17.24 -43.56
N ALA A 352 -8.73 16.62 -43.08
CA ALA A 352 -7.42 16.62 -43.72
C ALA A 352 -7.46 15.87 -45.07
N TYR A 353 -8.16 14.73 -45.12
CA TYR A 353 -8.36 13.98 -46.36
C TYR A 353 -9.17 14.78 -47.39
N ASP A 354 -10.25 15.45 -46.95
CA ASP A 354 -11.03 16.34 -47.83
C ASP A 354 -10.18 17.53 -48.33
N LEU A 355 -9.30 18.10 -47.49
CA LEU A 355 -8.39 19.19 -47.89
C LEU A 355 -7.40 18.75 -48.98
N VAL A 356 -6.81 17.56 -48.84
CA VAL A 356 -5.88 16.99 -49.83
C VAL A 356 -6.57 16.78 -51.19
N ILE A 357 -7.84 16.37 -51.19
CA ILE A 357 -8.63 16.20 -52.41
C ILE A 357 -9.07 17.55 -53.01
N PHE A 358 -9.31 18.56 -52.18
CA PHE A 358 -9.81 19.86 -52.63
C PHE A 358 -8.72 20.72 -53.31
N LEU A 359 -7.47 20.65 -52.85
CA LEU A 359 -6.36 21.48 -53.33
C LEU A 359 -6.11 21.38 -54.85
N PRO A 360 -6.11 20.20 -55.48
CA PRO A 360 -5.92 20.07 -56.92
C PRO A 360 -7.11 20.56 -57.75
N LEU A 361 -8.34 20.37 -57.23
CA LEU A 361 -9.57 20.78 -57.91
C LEU A 361 -9.70 22.30 -58.00
N VAL A 362 -9.24 23.03 -56.99
CA VAL A 362 -9.20 24.51 -57.03
C VAL A 362 -8.17 24.98 -58.04
N ILE A 363 -6.97 24.36 -58.07
CA ILE A 363 -5.93 24.69 -59.06
C ILE A 363 -6.44 24.41 -60.47
N GLU A 364 -7.11 23.29 -60.71
CA GLU A 364 -7.70 22.98 -62.03
C GLU A 364 -8.73 24.03 -62.46
N ARG A 365 -9.64 24.42 -61.55
CA ARG A 365 -10.65 25.46 -61.85
C ARG A 365 -10.02 26.83 -62.10
N LEU A 366 -8.99 27.20 -61.32
CA LEU A 366 -8.26 28.46 -61.49
C LEU A 366 -7.52 28.48 -62.84
N VAL A 367 -6.86 27.38 -63.19
CA VAL A 367 -6.13 27.24 -64.46
C VAL A 367 -7.10 27.27 -65.65
N ARG A 368 -8.24 26.57 -65.59
CA ARG A 368 -9.28 26.66 -66.62
C ARG A 368 -9.87 28.06 -66.74
N ALA A 369 -10.11 28.75 -65.63
CA ALA A 369 -10.60 30.13 -65.64
C ALA A 369 -9.59 31.09 -66.28
N LEU A 370 -8.30 30.96 -65.96
CA LEU A 370 -7.20 31.76 -66.55
C LEU A 370 -6.94 31.44 -68.03
N LEU A 371 -7.15 30.20 -68.46
CA LEU A 371 -7.05 29.81 -69.87
C LEU A 371 -8.24 30.34 -70.68
N SER A 372 -9.45 30.31 -70.12
CA SER A 372 -10.67 30.82 -70.77
C SER A 372 -10.66 32.34 -70.96
N SER A 373 -10.01 33.09 -70.06
CA SER A 373 -9.87 34.55 -70.19
C SER A 373 -8.81 34.98 -71.20
N ARG A 374 -7.85 34.12 -71.58
CA ARG A 374 -6.89 34.38 -72.65
C ARG A 374 -7.47 34.20 -74.04
N THR A 375 -8.41 33.27 -74.23
CA THR A 375 -9.06 33.02 -75.53
C THR A 375 -10.05 34.12 -75.94
N VAL A 376 -10.52 34.96 -75.01
CA VAL A 376 -11.43 36.09 -75.29
C VAL A 376 -10.67 37.37 -75.68
N ARG A 377 -9.35 37.43 -75.47
CA ARG A 377 -8.54 38.64 -75.76
C ARG A 377 -7.83 38.60 -77.11
N SER A 378 -8.00 37.54 -77.89
CA SER A 378 -7.40 37.35 -79.21
C SER A 378 -8.43 37.23 -80.34
N SER A 379 -9.66 37.67 -80.11
CA SER A 379 -10.71 37.81 -81.13
C SER A 379 -11.03 39.27 -81.37
#